data_AF-A0A1J5QHJ5-F1
#
_entry.id   AF-A0A1J5QHJ5-F1
#
_cell.length_a   1.000
_cell.length_b   1.000
_cell.length_c   1.000
_cell.angle_alpha   90.00
_cell.angle_beta   90.00
_cell.angle_gamma   90.00
#
_symmetry.space_group_name_H-M   'P 1'
#
loop_
_entity.id
_entity.type
_entity.pdbx_description
1 polymer ?
#
loop_
_entity_poly.entity_id
_entity_poly.type
_entity_poly.pdbx_seq_one_letter_code
_entity_poly.pdbx_strand_id
1 'polypeptide(L)'
;MNTLARIRIVLCQTSHPGNIGSAARAMKTMGLSELHLVRPHKFPHADANAMSAGATDILDGARVCDSLEQALAGCTLVIGLTARRRELSHRAASPRETAALCIAAEQDVALVFGNETSGLSNEELILCQHLVHIPANPDYSSLNLASAVQIMAYELRMALLGEPRQVEPANPYKRIKPATHDEIEGFYGHLEQTLVEVGYLDPGQPGRLMSRLRRLFTRAGLQQEEVNILRGILKAVHEK
;
A
#
# COMPACT_ATOMS: atom_id res chain seq x y z
N MET A 1 1.73 21.83 3.15
CA MET A 1 1.46 20.71 2.21
C MET A 1 0.15 20.05 2.65
N ASN A 2 -0.76 19.75 1.72
CA ASN A 2 -1.99 19.03 2.06
C ASN A 2 -1.62 17.57 2.38
N THR A 3 -1.65 17.16 3.66
CA THR A 3 -1.27 15.81 4.12
C THR A 3 -1.97 14.70 3.32
N LEU A 4 -3.24 14.91 2.97
CA LEU A 4 -4.05 13.94 2.21
C LEU A 4 -3.62 13.82 0.75
N ALA A 5 -3.00 14.84 0.17
CA ALA A 5 -2.53 14.81 -1.22
C ALA A 5 -1.35 13.85 -1.45
N ARG A 6 -0.73 13.32 -0.38
CA ARG A 6 0.33 12.29 -0.45
C ARG A 6 -0.22 10.87 -0.29
N ILE A 7 -1.53 10.72 -0.06
CA ILE A 7 -2.16 9.41 0.17
C ILE A 7 -2.82 8.95 -1.11
N ARG A 8 -2.23 7.92 -1.73
CA ARG A 8 -2.74 7.25 -2.91
C ARG A 8 -3.78 6.21 -2.52
N ILE A 9 -4.95 6.29 -3.14
CA ILE A 9 -5.92 5.20 -3.13
C ILE A 9 -5.64 4.34 -4.37
N VAL A 10 -5.21 3.10 -4.14
CA VAL A 10 -4.85 2.16 -5.21
C VAL A 10 -5.92 1.09 -5.30
N LEU A 11 -6.63 1.01 -6.44
CA LEU A 11 -7.66 0.00 -6.69
C LEU A 11 -7.12 -1.05 -7.67
N CYS A 12 -6.99 -2.29 -7.21
CA CYS A 12 -6.48 -3.40 -8.01
C CYS A 12 -7.62 -4.14 -8.70
N GLN A 13 -7.48 -4.33 -10.01
CA GLN A 13 -8.30 -5.20 -10.85
C GLN A 13 -9.80 -4.98 -10.65
N THR A 14 -10.23 -3.71 -10.53
CA THR A 14 -11.64 -3.40 -10.30
C THR A 14 -12.49 -3.89 -11.46
N SER A 15 -13.48 -4.73 -11.15
CA SER A 15 -14.33 -5.40 -12.15
C SER A 15 -15.43 -4.46 -12.66
N HIS A 16 -16.12 -3.80 -11.74
CA HIS A 16 -17.26 -2.95 -12.08
C HIS A 16 -16.82 -1.47 -12.10
N PRO A 17 -16.89 -0.79 -13.26
CA PRO A 17 -16.48 0.62 -13.35
C PRO A 17 -17.23 1.56 -12.41
N GLY A 18 -18.49 1.24 -12.07
CA GLY A 18 -19.27 2.00 -11.09
C GLY A 18 -18.66 2.04 -9.69
N ASN A 19 -17.88 1.02 -9.30
CA ASN A 19 -17.14 1.03 -8.03
C ASN A 19 -15.98 2.03 -8.06
N ILE A 20 -15.33 2.22 -9.21
CA ILE A 20 -14.30 3.26 -9.39
C ILE A 20 -14.92 4.64 -9.19
N GLY A 21 -16.07 4.90 -9.83
CA GLY A 21 -16.82 6.14 -9.64
C GLY A 21 -17.22 6.38 -8.19
N SER A 22 -17.81 5.37 -7.55
CA SER A 22 -18.25 5.46 -6.15
C SER A 22 -17.07 5.66 -5.18
N ALA A 23 -15.92 5.03 -5.45
CA ALA A 23 -14.69 5.25 -4.70
C ALA A 23 -14.16 6.68 -4.87
N ALA A 24 -14.14 7.21 -6.10
CA ALA A 24 -13.76 8.60 -6.36
C ALA A 24 -14.69 9.59 -5.62
N ARG A 25 -16.00 9.32 -5.59
CA ARG A 25 -16.94 10.09 -4.78
C ARG A 25 -16.56 10.05 -3.29
N ALA A 26 -16.30 8.86 -2.74
CA ALA A 26 -15.91 8.68 -1.35
C ALA A 26 -14.58 9.36 -1.00
N MET A 27 -13.64 9.40 -1.94
CA MET A 27 -12.38 10.13 -1.81
C MET A 27 -12.62 11.63 -1.74
N LYS A 28 -13.36 12.18 -2.70
CA LYS A 28 -13.61 13.63 -2.80
C LYS A 28 -14.35 14.17 -1.58
N THR A 29 -15.34 13.43 -1.06
CA THR A 29 -16.08 13.84 0.14
C THR A 29 -15.19 13.96 1.38
N MET A 30 -14.07 13.23 1.41
CA MET A 30 -13.12 13.20 2.52
C MET A 30 -11.83 14.00 2.24
N GLY A 31 -11.71 14.64 1.07
CA GLY A 31 -10.58 15.50 0.71
C GLY A 31 -9.35 14.77 0.14
N LEU A 32 -9.51 13.52 -0.31
CA LEU A 32 -8.49 12.76 -1.05
C LEU A 32 -8.60 13.04 -2.56
N SER A 33 -7.47 13.00 -3.27
CA SER A 33 -7.41 13.28 -4.71
C SER A 33 -6.60 12.27 -5.53
N GLU A 34 -5.64 11.58 -4.93
CA GLU A 34 -4.73 10.70 -5.67
C GLU A 34 -5.33 9.29 -5.88
N LEU A 35 -5.91 9.05 -7.06
CA LEU A 35 -6.45 7.75 -7.45
C LEU A 35 -5.49 7.02 -8.41
N HIS A 36 -5.16 5.78 -8.07
CA HIS A 36 -4.39 4.88 -8.92
C HIS A 36 -5.20 3.61 -9.20
N LEU A 37 -5.22 3.17 -10.46
CA LEU A 37 -5.98 2.01 -10.91
C LEU A 37 -5.01 0.99 -11.50
N VAL A 38 -4.86 -0.16 -10.85
CA VAL A 38 -3.99 -1.24 -11.33
C VAL A 38 -4.82 -2.21 -12.16
N ARG A 39 -4.58 -2.24 -13.48
CA ARG A 39 -5.28 -3.12 -14.43
C ARG A 39 -6.82 -3.13 -14.24
N PRO A 40 -7.52 -1.99 -14.21
CA PRO A 40 -8.98 -1.98 -14.12
C PRO A 40 -9.59 -2.67 -15.35
N HIS A 41 -10.66 -3.45 -15.17
CA HIS A 41 -11.27 -4.17 -16.30
C HIS A 41 -11.89 -3.22 -17.34
N LYS A 42 -12.44 -2.09 -16.87
CA LYS A 42 -13.09 -1.07 -17.70
C LYS A 42 -12.81 0.31 -17.12
N PHE A 43 -11.94 1.09 -17.76
CA PHE A 43 -11.68 2.48 -17.42
C PHE A 43 -10.96 3.19 -18.59
N PRO A 44 -11.34 4.41 -19.00
CA PRO A 44 -12.50 5.19 -18.54
C PRO A 44 -13.84 4.54 -18.94
N HIS A 45 -14.93 4.87 -18.24
CA HIS A 45 -16.25 4.29 -18.50
C HIS A 45 -17.40 5.19 -18.04
N ALA A 46 -18.52 5.19 -18.77
CA ALA A 46 -19.70 6.01 -18.45
C ALA A 46 -20.26 5.73 -17.04
N ASP A 47 -20.34 4.46 -16.62
CA ASP A 47 -20.76 4.10 -15.27
C ASP A 47 -19.86 4.67 -14.17
N ALA A 48 -18.54 4.78 -14.40
CA ALA A 48 -17.65 5.41 -13.43
C ALA A 48 -18.00 6.91 -13.29
N ASN A 49 -18.23 7.59 -14.41
CA ASN A 49 -18.65 8.99 -14.44
C ASN A 49 -20.01 9.20 -13.77
N ALA A 50 -20.98 8.32 -14.03
CA ALA A 50 -22.31 8.39 -13.44
C ALA A 50 -22.25 8.19 -11.91
N MET A 51 -21.47 7.21 -11.46
CA MET A 51 -21.38 6.86 -10.03
C MET A 51 -20.49 7.81 -9.23
N SER A 52 -19.65 8.63 -9.87
CA SER A 52 -18.81 9.62 -9.18
C SER A 52 -19.58 10.82 -8.62
N ALA A 53 -20.79 11.07 -9.12
CA ALA A 53 -21.67 12.15 -8.65
C ALA A 53 -20.95 13.52 -8.52
N GLY A 54 -20.14 13.89 -9.53
CA GLY A 54 -19.40 15.16 -9.56
C GLY A 54 -17.96 15.09 -9.07
N ALA A 55 -17.45 13.90 -8.75
CA ALA A 55 -16.02 13.66 -8.50
C ALA A 55 -15.25 13.28 -9.78
N THR A 56 -15.60 13.90 -10.92
CA THR A 56 -14.99 13.60 -12.23
C THR A 56 -13.53 14.02 -12.31
N ASP A 57 -13.14 15.09 -11.62
CA ASP A 57 -11.75 15.53 -11.47
C ASP A 57 -10.82 14.44 -10.91
N ILE A 58 -11.29 13.63 -9.96
CA ILE A 58 -10.52 12.48 -9.45
C ILE A 58 -10.40 11.38 -10.51
N LEU A 59 -11.44 11.16 -11.31
CA LEU A 59 -11.39 10.19 -12.41
C LEU A 59 -10.46 10.67 -13.53
N ASP A 60 -10.53 11.95 -13.89
CA ASP A 60 -9.71 12.57 -14.93
C ASP A 60 -8.23 12.60 -14.50
N GLY A 61 -7.96 12.77 -13.21
CA GLY A 61 -6.62 12.69 -12.63
C GLY A 61 -6.14 11.27 -12.30
N ALA A 62 -6.98 10.24 -12.51
CA ALA A 62 -6.63 8.87 -12.13
C ALA A 62 -5.47 8.32 -12.96
N ARG A 63 -4.49 7.72 -12.30
CA ARG A 63 -3.35 7.07 -12.96
C ARG A 63 -3.64 5.60 -13.18
N VAL A 64 -3.68 5.17 -14.44
CA VAL A 64 -3.80 3.76 -14.81
C VAL A 64 -2.41 3.13 -14.85
N CYS A 65 -2.24 2.01 -14.14
CA CYS A 65 -0.98 1.29 -14.01
C CYS A 65 -1.13 -0.16 -14.48
N ASP A 66 -0.09 -0.69 -15.10
CA ASP A 66 -0.03 -2.08 -15.58
C ASP A 66 0.30 -3.06 -14.45
N SER A 67 0.92 -2.58 -13.38
CA SER A 67 1.30 -3.39 -12.22
C SER A 67 1.11 -2.64 -10.90
N LEU A 68 1.07 -3.39 -9.80
CA LEU A 68 0.96 -2.79 -8.47
C LEU A 68 2.25 -2.05 -8.10
N GLU A 69 3.41 -2.61 -8.44
CA GLU A 69 4.73 -1.99 -8.26
C GLU A 69 4.80 -0.59 -8.89
N GLN A 70 4.25 -0.43 -10.10
CA GLN A 70 4.16 0.89 -10.76
C GLN A 70 3.30 1.88 -9.95
N ALA A 71 2.17 1.44 -9.40
CA ALA A 71 1.32 2.29 -8.57
C ALA A 71 1.97 2.65 -7.22
N LEU A 72 2.83 1.78 -6.70
CA LEU A 72 3.52 1.92 -5.42
C LEU A 72 4.88 2.65 -5.51
N ALA A 73 5.39 2.92 -6.71
CA ALA A 73 6.68 3.57 -6.90
C ALA A 73 6.76 4.91 -6.15
N GLY A 74 7.83 5.09 -5.37
CA GLY A 74 8.06 6.26 -4.53
C GLY A 74 7.28 6.31 -3.21
N CYS A 75 6.34 5.39 -2.95
CA CYS A 75 5.68 5.30 -1.65
C CYS A 75 6.65 4.75 -0.60
N THR A 76 6.65 5.30 0.61
CA THR A 76 7.45 4.76 1.74
C THR A 76 6.61 3.94 2.70
N LEU A 77 5.28 3.96 2.54
CA LEU A 77 4.34 3.19 3.34
C LEU A 77 3.23 2.65 2.44
N VAL A 78 3.07 1.33 2.42
CA VAL A 78 2.08 0.60 1.63
C VAL A 78 1.26 -0.27 2.56
N ILE A 79 -0.05 -0.09 2.51
CA ILE A 79 -0.99 -0.76 3.40
C ILE A 79 -2.07 -1.45 2.57
N GLY A 80 -2.16 -2.77 2.69
CA GLY A 80 -3.16 -3.58 2.01
C GLY A 80 -4.42 -3.76 2.85
N LEU A 81 -5.60 -3.59 2.23
CA LEU A 81 -6.88 -3.93 2.85
C LEU A 81 -7.20 -5.41 2.64
N THR A 82 -7.53 -6.13 3.71
CA THR A 82 -7.99 -7.52 3.60
C THR A 82 -9.08 -7.87 4.62
N ALA A 83 -10.10 -8.60 4.16
CA ALA A 83 -11.08 -9.24 5.02
C ALA A 83 -10.56 -10.55 5.65
N ARG A 84 -9.50 -11.14 5.07
CA ARG A 84 -8.99 -12.47 5.45
C ARG A 84 -8.06 -12.39 6.66
N ARG A 85 -8.60 -12.73 7.83
CA ARG A 85 -7.85 -12.70 9.10
C ARG A 85 -6.63 -13.61 9.15
N ARG A 86 -6.63 -14.72 8.41
CA ARG A 86 -5.50 -15.67 8.36
C ARG A 86 -4.21 -15.09 7.76
N GLU A 87 -4.33 -14.06 6.92
CA GLU A 87 -3.20 -13.37 6.29
C GLU A 87 -2.60 -12.31 7.22
N LEU A 88 -3.30 -11.97 8.31
CA LEU A 88 -2.86 -11.02 9.32
C LEU A 88 -1.89 -11.75 10.25
N SER A 89 -0.61 -11.74 9.87
CA SER A 89 0.46 -12.44 10.59
C SER A 89 0.76 -11.87 12.00
N HIS A 90 0.17 -10.72 12.33
CA HIS A 90 0.20 -10.00 13.61
C HIS A 90 -1.16 -9.32 13.85
N ARG A 91 -1.38 -8.74 15.04
CA ARG A 91 -2.60 -7.94 15.34
C ARG A 91 -2.79 -6.92 14.22
N ALA A 92 -3.81 -7.13 13.40
CA ALA A 92 -4.12 -6.23 12.31
C ALA A 92 -4.41 -4.85 12.86
N ALA A 93 -3.80 -3.82 12.26
CA ALA A 93 -4.13 -2.45 12.62
C ALA A 93 -5.61 -2.22 12.31
N SER A 94 -6.31 -1.57 13.23
CA SER A 94 -7.65 -1.06 12.95
C SER A 94 -7.60 0.06 11.91
N PRO A 95 -8.72 0.37 11.23
CA PRO A 95 -8.80 1.52 10.33
C PRO A 95 -8.32 2.83 10.98
N ARG A 96 -8.64 3.03 12.26
CA ARG A 96 -8.24 4.20 13.04
C ARG A 96 -6.74 4.28 13.30
N GLU A 97 -6.13 3.19 13.75
CA GLU A 97 -4.67 3.13 13.96
C GLU A 97 -3.92 3.31 12.64
N THR A 98 -4.43 2.69 11.58
CA THR A 98 -3.90 2.80 10.22
C THR A 98 -3.96 4.25 9.72
N ALA A 99 -5.09 4.93 9.91
CA ALA A 99 -5.24 6.32 9.52
C ALA A 99 -4.26 7.24 10.26
N ALA A 100 -4.09 7.06 11.58
CA ALA A 100 -3.11 7.82 12.35
C ALA A 100 -1.67 7.62 11.83
N LEU A 101 -1.31 6.39 11.48
CA LEU A 101 -0.01 6.09 10.86
C LEU A 101 0.16 6.82 9.51
N CYS A 102 -0.87 6.81 8.65
CA CYS A 102 -0.84 7.48 7.35
C CYS A 102 -0.69 9.00 7.47
N ILE A 103 -1.39 9.62 8.43
CA ILE A 103 -1.33 11.07 8.67
C ILE A 103 0.03 11.48 9.26
N ALA A 104 0.62 10.66 10.12
CA ALA A 104 1.93 10.89 10.70
C ALA A 104 3.08 10.68 9.68
N ALA A 105 2.84 9.96 8.59
CA ALA A 105 3.86 9.74 7.56
C ALA A 105 4.24 11.07 6.88
N GLU A 106 5.54 11.29 6.73
CA GLU A 106 6.06 12.50 6.08
C GLU A 106 6.19 12.34 4.55
N GLN A 107 6.09 11.13 4.01
CA GLN A 107 6.26 10.84 2.59
C GLN A 107 5.03 10.14 2.00
N ASP A 108 5.09 9.80 0.71
CA ASP A 108 3.96 9.20 -0.02
C ASP A 108 3.52 7.86 0.57
N VAL A 109 2.20 7.71 0.72
CA VAL A 109 1.55 6.53 1.28
C VAL A 109 0.58 5.93 0.27
N ALA A 110 0.48 4.61 0.21
CA ALA A 110 -0.51 3.90 -0.58
C ALA A 110 -1.44 3.06 0.30
N LEU A 111 -2.75 3.23 0.11
CA LEU A 111 -3.78 2.30 0.60
C LEU A 111 -4.26 1.45 -0.59
N VAL A 112 -4.03 0.14 -0.51
CA VAL A 112 -4.28 -0.80 -1.61
C VAL A 112 -5.55 -1.60 -1.34
N PHE A 113 -6.48 -1.54 -2.28
CA PHE A 113 -7.78 -2.21 -2.24
C PHE A 113 -7.85 -3.24 -3.36
N GLY A 114 -8.27 -4.45 -3.02
CA GLY A 114 -8.34 -5.55 -3.98
C GLY A 114 -9.63 -5.58 -4.82
N ASN A 115 -9.69 -6.56 -5.70
CA ASN A 115 -10.86 -6.89 -6.51
C ASN A 115 -12.09 -7.18 -5.61
N GLU A 116 -13.28 -6.85 -6.11
CA GLU A 116 -14.53 -6.95 -5.33
C GLU A 116 -14.88 -8.38 -4.88
N THR A 117 -14.47 -9.39 -5.64
CA THR A 117 -14.78 -10.79 -5.39
C THR A 117 -13.63 -11.49 -4.68
N SER A 118 -12.40 -11.34 -5.18
CA SER A 118 -11.25 -12.09 -4.70
C SER A 118 -10.40 -11.35 -3.66
N GLY A 119 -10.60 -10.05 -3.49
CA GLY A 119 -9.68 -9.20 -2.74
C GLY A 119 -8.29 -9.15 -3.39
N LEU A 120 -7.27 -8.83 -2.59
CA LEU A 120 -5.87 -8.78 -3.05
C LEU A 120 -5.29 -10.18 -3.25
N SER A 121 -4.50 -10.44 -4.28
CA SER A 121 -3.79 -11.71 -4.40
C SER A 121 -2.70 -11.85 -3.31
N ASN A 122 -2.18 -13.06 -3.10
CA ASN A 122 -1.02 -13.22 -2.20
C ASN A 122 0.21 -12.47 -2.71
N GLU A 123 0.35 -12.34 -4.03
CA GLU A 123 1.41 -11.57 -4.69
C GLU A 123 1.24 -10.07 -4.44
N GLU A 124 0.01 -9.56 -4.37
CA GLU A 124 -0.24 -8.16 -4.03
C GLU A 124 -0.04 -7.90 -2.53
N LEU A 125 -0.45 -8.84 -1.69
CA LEU A 125 -0.30 -8.74 -0.23
C LEU A 125 1.17 -8.72 0.20
N ILE A 126 2.07 -9.42 -0.50
CA ILE A 126 3.50 -9.46 -0.13
C ILE A 126 4.22 -8.12 -0.37
N LEU A 127 3.64 -7.24 -1.21
CA LEU A 127 4.13 -5.89 -1.47
C LEU A 127 3.67 -4.88 -0.40
N CYS A 128 2.73 -5.27 0.46
CA CYS A 128 2.23 -4.42 1.52
C CYS A 128 3.06 -4.58 2.80
N GLN A 129 3.52 -3.48 3.39
CA GLN A 129 4.23 -3.53 4.69
C GLN A 129 3.27 -3.77 5.85
N HIS A 130 2.07 -3.20 5.76
CA HIS A 130 1.02 -3.37 6.75
C HIS A 130 -0.25 -3.89 6.10
N LEU A 131 -1.06 -4.57 6.90
CA LEU A 131 -2.40 -4.99 6.51
C LEU A 131 -3.40 -4.39 7.49
N VAL A 132 -4.49 -3.87 6.95
CA VAL A 132 -5.62 -3.33 7.72
C VAL A 132 -6.84 -4.21 7.48
N HIS A 133 -7.58 -4.43 8.55
CA HIS A 133 -8.85 -5.16 8.52
C HIS A 133 -9.94 -4.26 9.08
N ILE A 134 -10.97 -3.99 8.29
CA ILE A 134 -12.15 -3.27 8.75
C ILE A 134 -13.00 -4.24 9.56
N PRO A 135 -13.23 -4.01 10.87
CA PRO A 135 -14.13 -4.84 11.65
C PRO A 135 -15.53 -4.79 11.07
N ALA A 136 -16.07 -5.95 10.71
CA ALA A 136 -17.41 -6.12 10.16
C ALA A 136 -18.12 -7.30 10.85
N ASN A 137 -19.37 -7.56 10.49
CA ASN A 137 -20.10 -8.74 10.95
C ASN A 137 -19.31 -10.01 10.57
N PRO A 138 -18.93 -10.89 11.52
CA PRO A 138 -18.22 -12.13 11.23
C PRO A 138 -18.93 -13.02 10.19
N ASP A 139 -20.27 -13.01 10.18
CA ASP A 139 -21.08 -13.83 9.26
C ASP A 139 -21.22 -13.20 7.87
N TYR A 140 -20.90 -11.90 7.72
CA TYR A 140 -20.99 -11.16 6.47
C TYR A 140 -19.99 -9.99 6.47
N SER A 141 -18.71 -10.34 6.28
CA SER A 141 -17.58 -9.41 6.43
C SER A 141 -17.08 -8.77 5.13
N SER A 142 -17.65 -9.17 3.98
CA SER A 142 -17.28 -8.61 2.68
C SER A 142 -17.95 -7.26 2.47
N LEU A 143 -17.16 -6.20 2.52
CA LEU A 143 -17.60 -4.84 2.20
C LEU A 143 -17.52 -4.62 0.69
N ASN A 144 -18.49 -3.88 0.14
CA ASN A 144 -18.33 -3.30 -1.20
C ASN A 144 -17.05 -2.44 -1.24
N LEU A 145 -16.35 -2.45 -2.39
CA LEU A 145 -15.10 -1.73 -2.60
C LEU A 145 -15.19 -0.24 -2.22
N ALA A 146 -16.20 0.47 -2.72
CA ALA A 146 -16.37 1.88 -2.43
C ALA A 146 -16.72 2.14 -0.96
N SER A 147 -17.44 1.22 -0.31
CA SER A 147 -17.69 1.30 1.14
C SER A 147 -16.41 1.14 1.96
N ALA A 148 -15.52 0.21 1.57
CA ALA A 148 -14.22 0.06 2.21
C ALA A 148 -13.35 1.31 2.04
N VAL A 149 -13.32 1.88 0.82
CA VAL A 149 -12.67 3.16 0.53
C VAL A 149 -13.25 4.27 1.40
N GLN A 150 -14.59 4.36 1.52
CA GLN A 150 -15.26 5.39 2.31
C GLN A 150 -14.90 5.31 3.81
N ILE A 151 -14.80 4.12 4.39
CA ILE A 151 -14.43 3.94 5.79
C ILE A 151 -12.99 4.41 6.02
N MET A 152 -12.05 4.00 5.17
CA MET A 152 -10.65 4.43 5.29
C MET A 152 -10.49 5.93 5.05
N ALA A 153 -11.14 6.47 4.03
CA ALA A 153 -11.13 7.90 3.73
C ALA A 153 -11.70 8.74 4.90
N TYR A 154 -12.77 8.24 5.53
CA TYR A 154 -13.33 8.86 6.73
C TYR A 154 -12.35 8.82 7.92
N GLU A 155 -11.76 7.66 8.23
CA GLU A 155 -10.79 7.58 9.34
C GLU A 155 -9.55 8.46 9.07
N LEU A 156 -9.10 8.60 7.82
CA LEU A 156 -8.04 9.55 7.44
C LEU A 156 -8.45 11.01 7.70
N ARG A 157 -9.67 11.39 7.30
CA ARG A 157 -10.23 12.73 7.58
C ARG A 157 -10.29 12.98 9.09
N MET A 158 -10.73 11.99 9.86
CA MET A 158 -10.82 12.10 11.33
C MET A 158 -9.44 12.20 11.98
N ALA A 159 -8.47 11.41 11.53
CA ALA A 159 -7.09 11.49 12.01
C ALA A 159 -6.44 12.84 11.68
N LEU A 160 -6.78 13.44 10.53
CA LEU A 160 -6.33 14.79 10.17
C LEU A 160 -6.97 15.89 11.03
N LEU A 161 -8.25 15.74 11.38
CA LEU A 161 -9.00 16.71 12.18
C LEU A 161 -8.76 16.58 13.70
N GLY A 162 -8.33 15.41 14.15
CA GLY A 162 -8.01 15.16 15.55
C GLY A 162 -6.85 16.04 16.03
N GLU A 163 -6.77 16.26 17.35
CA GLU A 163 -5.64 16.96 17.92
C GLU A 163 -4.34 16.20 17.57
N PRO A 164 -3.27 16.92 17.17
CA PRO A 164 -2.00 16.29 16.89
C PRO A 164 -1.59 15.53 18.14
N ARG A 165 -1.55 14.19 18.02
CA ARG A 165 -0.98 13.35 19.05
C ARG A 165 0.41 13.92 19.28
N GLN A 166 0.74 14.29 20.52
CA GLN A 166 2.08 14.75 20.87
C GLN A 166 3.05 13.58 20.62
N VAL A 167 3.52 13.48 19.38
CA VAL A 167 4.69 12.69 19.05
C VAL A 167 5.84 13.57 19.49
N GLU A 168 6.62 13.12 20.47
CA GLU A 168 7.86 13.81 20.83
C GLU A 168 8.63 14.10 19.54
N PRO A 169 9.09 15.34 19.33
CA PRO A 169 9.82 15.67 18.12
C PRO A 169 11.02 14.73 18.03
N ALA A 170 11.04 13.90 16.99
CA ALA A 170 12.23 13.14 16.62
C ALA A 170 13.40 14.12 16.55
N ASN A 171 14.57 13.69 17.04
CA ASN A 171 15.79 14.50 17.08
C ASN A 171 15.96 15.28 15.75
N PRO A 172 15.90 16.63 15.77
CA PRO A 172 15.87 17.44 14.54
C PRO A 172 17.13 17.30 13.69
N TYR A 173 18.21 16.74 14.27
CA TYR A 173 19.48 16.50 13.60
C TYR A 173 19.58 15.13 12.91
N LYS A 174 18.56 14.26 13.05
CA LYS A 174 18.52 12.95 12.40
C LYS A 174 17.27 12.86 11.51
N ARG A 175 17.34 13.44 10.32
CA ARG A 175 16.34 13.16 9.27
C ARG A 175 16.54 11.72 8.80
N ILE A 176 15.91 10.80 9.52
CA ILE A 176 15.81 9.41 9.09
C ILE A 176 14.93 9.39 7.84
N LYS A 177 15.52 9.05 6.70
CA LYS A 177 14.79 8.92 5.44
C LYS A 177 14.39 7.46 5.23
N PRO A 178 13.09 7.12 5.31
CA PRO A 178 12.64 5.78 4.99
C PRO A 178 13.02 5.41 3.55
N ALA A 179 13.35 4.15 3.32
CA ALA A 179 13.48 3.65 1.96
C ALA A 179 12.11 3.61 1.28
N THR A 180 12.08 3.95 0.00
CA THR A 180 10.90 3.80 -0.84
C THR A 180 10.62 2.33 -1.13
N HIS A 181 9.38 2.03 -1.51
CA HIS A 181 8.94 0.70 -1.89
C HIS A 181 9.82 0.13 -3.02
N ASP A 182 10.13 0.91 -4.04
CA ASP A 182 10.98 0.50 -5.16
C ASP A 182 12.45 0.26 -4.77
N GLU A 183 13.01 1.03 -3.84
CA GLU A 183 14.34 0.76 -3.30
C GLU A 183 14.40 -0.57 -2.54
N ILE A 184 13.38 -0.84 -1.71
CA ILE A 184 13.24 -2.08 -0.94
C ILE A 184 13.03 -3.27 -1.88
N GLU A 185 12.14 -3.16 -2.86
CA GLU A 185 11.92 -4.23 -3.86
C GLU A 185 13.17 -4.49 -4.70
N GLY A 186 13.90 -3.44 -5.08
CA GLY A 186 15.19 -3.59 -5.74
C GLY A 186 16.21 -4.32 -4.87
N PHE A 187 16.21 -4.10 -3.55
CA PHE A 187 17.05 -4.86 -2.62
C PHE A 187 16.62 -6.33 -2.55
N TYR A 188 15.32 -6.63 -2.47
CA TYR A 188 14.84 -8.02 -2.46
C TYR A 188 15.21 -8.77 -3.73
N GLY A 189 15.10 -8.13 -4.91
CA GLY A 189 15.54 -8.72 -6.17
C GLY A 189 17.04 -9.03 -6.18
N HIS A 190 17.88 -8.10 -5.72
CA HIS A 190 19.32 -8.31 -5.62
C HIS A 190 19.65 -9.42 -4.60
N LEU A 191 18.96 -9.46 -3.47
CA LEU A 191 19.13 -10.50 -2.45
C LEU A 191 18.78 -11.89 -2.99
N GLU A 192 17.63 -12.01 -3.65
CA GLU A 192 17.18 -13.27 -4.25
C GLU A 192 18.18 -13.78 -5.28
N GLN A 193 18.62 -12.90 -6.19
CA GLN A 193 19.64 -13.23 -7.18
C GLN A 193 20.93 -13.72 -6.50
N THR A 194 21.43 -12.98 -5.51
CA THR A 194 22.65 -13.36 -4.78
C THR A 194 22.50 -14.72 -4.10
N LEU A 195 21.34 -15.00 -3.48
CA LEU A 195 21.08 -16.26 -2.79
C LEU A 195 21.03 -17.45 -3.75
N VAL A 196 20.53 -17.25 -4.96
CA VAL A 196 20.58 -18.27 -6.03
C VAL A 196 22.02 -18.50 -6.47
N GLU A 197 22.78 -17.43 -6.72
CA GLU A 197 24.15 -17.52 -7.23
C GLU A 197 25.10 -18.21 -6.25
N VAL A 198 24.96 -17.97 -4.93
CA VAL A 198 25.76 -18.66 -3.90
C VAL A 198 25.22 -20.06 -3.55
N GLY A 199 24.17 -20.53 -4.24
CA GLY A 199 23.60 -21.87 -4.06
C GLY A 199 22.79 -22.07 -2.78
N TYR A 200 22.39 -20.99 -2.09
CA TYR A 200 21.54 -21.08 -0.89
C TYR A 200 20.06 -21.23 -1.23
N LEU A 201 19.60 -20.58 -2.30
CA LEU A 201 18.23 -20.65 -2.79
C LEU A 201 18.18 -21.45 -4.09
N ASP A 202 17.43 -22.56 -4.09
CA ASP A 202 17.10 -23.29 -5.30
C ASP A 202 15.90 -22.64 -6.01
N PRO A 203 16.07 -22.08 -7.22
CA PRO A 203 14.97 -21.47 -7.95
C PRO A 203 13.88 -22.48 -8.38
N GLY A 204 14.19 -23.77 -8.46
CA GLY A 204 13.22 -24.84 -8.74
C GLY A 204 12.36 -25.19 -7.51
N GLN A 205 12.84 -24.89 -6.30
CA GLN A 205 12.13 -25.14 -5.03
C GLN A 205 12.32 -23.97 -4.04
N PRO A 206 11.83 -22.76 -4.35
CA PRO A 206 12.12 -21.56 -3.57
C PRO A 206 11.49 -21.57 -2.16
N GLY A 207 10.53 -22.48 -1.93
CA GLY A 207 9.88 -22.68 -0.64
C GLY A 207 9.24 -21.40 -0.10
N ARG A 208 9.62 -20.99 1.10
CA ARG A 208 9.13 -19.77 1.77
C ARG A 208 10.26 -18.85 2.24
N LEU A 209 11.46 -19.00 1.68
CA LEU A 209 12.62 -18.25 2.15
C LEU A 209 12.43 -16.75 1.92
N MET A 210 12.18 -16.35 0.67
CA MET A 210 12.03 -14.94 0.32
C MET A 210 10.87 -14.27 1.04
N SER A 211 9.74 -14.97 1.23
CA SER A 211 8.61 -14.42 1.99
C SER A 211 8.94 -14.21 3.48
N ARG A 212 9.76 -15.08 4.08
CA ARG A 212 10.26 -14.88 5.46
C ARG A 212 11.26 -13.73 5.55
N LEU A 213 12.16 -13.60 4.58
CA LEU A 213 13.12 -12.49 4.51
C LEU A 213 12.41 -11.15 4.33
N ARG A 214 11.46 -11.06 3.39
CA ARG A 214 10.60 -9.88 3.22
C ARG A 214 9.92 -9.49 4.53
N ARG A 215 9.29 -10.45 5.22
CA ARG A 215 8.67 -10.19 6.53
C ARG A 215 9.67 -9.74 7.61
N LEU A 216 10.91 -10.24 7.58
CA LEU A 216 11.95 -9.82 8.52
C LEU A 216 12.30 -8.33 8.31
N PHE A 217 12.58 -7.95 7.06
CA PHE A 217 13.00 -6.58 6.72
C PHE A 217 11.85 -5.57 6.79
N THR A 218 10.63 -5.96 6.45
CA THR A 218 9.43 -5.12 6.64
C THR A 218 9.26 -4.71 8.11
N ARG A 219 9.49 -5.61 9.07
CA ARG A 219 9.42 -5.27 10.50
C ARG A 219 10.54 -4.32 10.96
N ALA A 220 11.67 -4.32 10.26
CA ALA A 220 12.81 -3.46 10.61
C ALA A 220 12.55 -2.00 10.25
N GLY A 221 11.68 -1.73 9.26
CA GLY A 221 11.40 -0.36 8.81
C GLY A 221 12.63 0.30 8.19
N LEU A 222 13.18 -0.33 7.12
CA LEU A 222 14.47 0.03 6.55
C LEU A 222 14.54 1.49 6.07
N GLN A 223 15.68 2.11 6.35
CA GLN A 223 16.06 3.44 5.87
C GLN A 223 16.81 3.34 4.54
N GLN A 224 16.83 4.43 3.78
CA GLN A 224 17.52 4.48 2.49
C GLN A 224 19.01 4.10 2.63
N GLU A 225 19.69 4.59 3.67
CA GLU A 225 21.09 4.26 3.94
C GLU A 225 21.30 2.78 4.28
N GLU A 226 20.38 2.17 5.03
CA GLU A 226 20.44 0.75 5.39
C GLU A 226 20.25 -0.14 4.16
N VAL A 227 19.32 0.22 3.26
CA VAL A 227 19.17 -0.46 1.96
C VAL A 227 20.44 -0.36 1.14
N ASN A 228 21.09 0.82 1.11
CA ASN A 228 22.36 1.01 0.40
C ASN A 228 23.48 0.13 0.98
N ILE A 229 23.59 0.04 2.31
CA ILE A 229 24.56 -0.83 2.99
C ILE A 229 24.29 -2.30 2.63
N LEU A 230 23.04 -2.76 2.75
CA LEU A 230 22.66 -4.14 2.44
C LEU A 230 22.97 -4.49 0.97
N ARG A 231 22.63 -3.61 0.03
CA ARG A 231 22.97 -3.80 -1.39
C ARG A 231 24.48 -3.77 -1.64
N GLY A 232 25.24 -2.95 -0.90
CA GLY A 232 26.70 -2.94 -0.94
C GLY A 232 27.32 -4.25 -0.46
N ILE A 233 26.78 -4.83 0.62
CA ILE A 233 27.19 -6.17 1.11
C ILE A 233 26.95 -7.22 0.02
N LEU A 234 25.76 -7.24 -0.60
CA LEU A 234 25.43 -8.19 -1.67
C LEU A 234 26.37 -8.02 -2.87
N LYS A 235 26.67 -6.77 -3.26
CA LYS A 235 27.63 -6.51 -4.35
C LYS A 235 29.01 -7.10 -4.05
N ALA A 236 29.51 -6.93 -2.81
CA ALA A 236 30.82 -7.44 -2.42
C ALA A 236 30.93 -8.98 -2.41
N VAL A 237 29.80 -9.70 -2.37
CA VAL A 237 29.79 -11.17 -2.53
C VAL A 237 30.22 -11.58 -3.94
N HIS A 238 29.94 -10.76 -4.95
CA HIS A 238 30.24 -11.05 -6.36
C HIS A 238 31.65 -10.61 -6.80
N GLU A 239 32.35 -9.83 -5.97
CA GLU A 239 33.70 -9.32 -6.26
C GLU A 239 34.82 -10.22 -5.72
N LYS A 240 34.48 -11.42 -5.23
CA LYS A 240 35.42 -12.45 -4.75
C LYS A 240 35.45 -13.65 -5.70
#